data_AF-A0A3D3W0Z5-F1
#
_entry.id   AF-A0A3D3W0Z5-F1
#
_cell.length_a   1.000
_cell.length_b   1.000
_cell.length_c   1.000
_cell.angle_alpha   90.00
_cell.angle_beta   90.00
_cell.angle_gamma   90.00
#
_symmetry.space_group_name_H-M   'P 1'
#
loop_
_entity.id
_entity.type
_entity.pdbx_description
1 polymer ?
#
loop_
_entity_poly.entity_id
_entity_poly.type
_entity_poly.pdbx_seq_one_letter_code
_entity_poly.pdbx_strand_id
1 'polypeptide(L)'
;MDPSAVRSACDRILRSASVARPALLLICSLLHAAPASAQTDANTQAGGGIVWYVGTVLSTAAEAERIDLGDVHGVLEGDKLAAFRRTDNHYRPLGSIQIVDSHPTWSRPGGPVAAQLQQGDLVLGIRTIRQIGTGKDYSEAFLNRQLIRNSNRNGYSTLREQETAQTLRSIVNRQPKWARQLKPVAGRVKGSSLTAEDFESLQPLLKQIRRFQDFSALGIPLEKSASPEWASVASVLTPVPAIPVPTSGDGSAQAVPADAAASPDSLAAVLNRRIELIQQETAVVMFDRFPEERILSSMICTAIGIENPRNESLWIGLELSRSQFPELANDREIQQEIPEILKRVRNASEQ
;
A
#
# COMPACT_ATOMS: atom_id res chain seq x y z
N MET A 1 -71.89 -7.50 -50.62
CA MET A 1 -70.79 -7.53 -49.64
C MET A 1 -70.78 -6.17 -48.96
N ASP A 2 -71.40 -6.11 -47.78
CA ASP A 2 -71.79 -4.86 -47.14
C ASP A 2 -70.70 -4.32 -46.20
N PRO A 3 -70.27 -3.05 -46.34
CA PRO A 3 -69.20 -2.45 -45.55
C PRO A 3 -69.63 -1.97 -44.15
N SER A 4 -70.85 -2.29 -43.70
CA SER A 4 -71.40 -1.81 -42.42
C SER A 4 -71.00 -2.64 -41.20
N ALA A 5 -70.55 -3.90 -41.39
CA ALA A 5 -70.17 -4.78 -40.29
C ALA A 5 -68.75 -4.50 -39.72
N VAL A 6 -67.87 -3.85 -40.50
CA VAL A 6 -66.48 -3.59 -40.07
C VAL A 6 -66.35 -2.32 -39.23
N ARG A 7 -67.28 -1.36 -39.37
CA ARG A 7 -67.26 -0.09 -38.59
C ARG A 7 -67.77 -0.25 -37.15
N SER A 8 -68.65 -1.22 -36.88
CA SER A 8 -69.22 -1.45 -35.54
C SER A 8 -68.23 -2.11 -34.56
N ALA A 9 -67.27 -2.89 -35.07
CA ALA A 9 -66.22 -3.49 -34.24
C ALA A 9 -65.13 -2.47 -33.83
N CYS A 10 -64.90 -1.43 -34.63
CA CYS A 10 -63.89 -0.40 -34.32
C CYS A 10 -64.39 0.60 -33.26
N ASP A 11 -65.69 0.90 -33.19
CA ASP A 11 -66.23 1.87 -32.21
C ASP A 11 -66.40 1.31 -30.79
N ARG A 12 -66.48 -0.02 -30.61
CA ARG A 12 -66.53 -0.63 -29.27
C ARG A 12 -65.17 -0.71 -28.59
N ILE A 13 -64.08 -0.81 -29.35
CA ILE A 13 -62.72 -0.86 -28.79
C ILE A 13 -62.24 0.54 -28.38
N LEU A 14 -62.75 1.60 -29.02
CA LEU A 14 -62.40 2.99 -28.67
C LEU A 14 -63.18 3.56 -27.48
N ARG A 15 -64.27 2.91 -27.03
CA ARG A 15 -65.05 3.36 -25.85
C ARG A 15 -64.73 2.64 -24.54
N SER A 16 -63.93 1.57 -24.53
CA SER A 16 -63.40 1.00 -23.27
C SER A 16 -62.08 1.66 -22.82
N ALA A 17 -61.50 2.53 -23.64
CA ALA A 17 -60.21 3.17 -23.38
C ALA A 17 -60.28 4.51 -22.61
N SER A 18 -61.47 5.00 -22.23
CA SER A 18 -61.61 6.34 -21.63
C SER A 18 -61.86 6.40 -20.11
N VAL A 19 -61.97 5.26 -19.41
CA VAL A 19 -62.20 5.26 -17.94
C VAL A 19 -60.99 4.73 -17.13
N ALA A 20 -59.96 4.19 -17.78
CA ALA A 20 -58.75 3.70 -17.09
C ALA A 20 -57.59 4.73 -17.05
N ARG A 21 -57.85 6.01 -17.33
CA ARG A 21 -56.81 7.06 -17.37
C ARG A 21 -56.48 7.79 -16.06
N PRO A 22 -57.27 7.77 -14.97
CA PRO A 22 -56.77 8.27 -13.69
C PRO A 22 -56.04 7.20 -12.87
N ALA A 23 -56.27 5.90 -13.11
CA ALA A 23 -55.62 4.82 -12.36
C ALA A 23 -54.21 4.48 -12.88
N LEU A 24 -53.99 4.55 -14.21
CA LEU A 24 -52.67 4.26 -14.78
C LEU A 24 -51.66 5.39 -14.53
N LEU A 25 -52.12 6.65 -14.42
CA LEU A 25 -51.27 7.77 -14.05
C LEU A 25 -50.92 7.77 -12.55
N LEU A 26 -51.79 7.22 -11.67
CA LEU A 26 -51.48 7.07 -10.25
C LEU A 26 -50.47 5.93 -9.98
N ILE A 27 -50.54 4.84 -10.76
CA ILE A 27 -49.59 3.72 -10.65
C ILE A 27 -48.23 4.09 -11.26
N CYS A 28 -48.20 4.91 -12.32
CA CYS A 28 -46.93 5.48 -12.84
C CYS A 28 -46.26 6.46 -11.86
N SER A 29 -47.01 7.15 -10.99
CA SER A 29 -46.42 7.97 -9.93
C SER A 29 -46.00 7.17 -8.68
N LEU A 30 -46.53 5.95 -8.49
CA LEU A 30 -46.08 5.01 -7.43
C LEU A 30 -44.95 4.08 -7.90
N LEU A 31 -44.73 4.00 -9.22
CA LEU A 31 -43.51 3.52 -9.87
C LEU A 31 -42.54 4.69 -10.16
N HIS A 32 -42.52 5.71 -9.30
CA HIS A 32 -41.25 6.40 -9.09
C HIS A 32 -40.30 5.33 -8.59
N ALA A 33 -39.52 4.81 -9.54
CA ALA A 33 -38.25 4.19 -9.27
C ALA A 33 -37.64 5.01 -8.14
N ALA A 34 -37.57 4.41 -6.95
CA ALA A 34 -36.62 4.85 -5.95
C ALA A 34 -35.36 5.11 -6.77
N PRO A 35 -34.81 6.34 -6.77
CA PRO A 35 -33.57 6.57 -7.47
C PRO A 35 -32.66 5.45 -6.98
N ALA A 36 -32.21 4.62 -7.92
CA ALA A 36 -31.26 3.56 -7.61
C ALA A 36 -30.23 4.23 -6.69
N SER A 37 -30.05 3.68 -5.50
CA SER A 37 -29.30 4.24 -4.37
C SER A 37 -27.79 4.37 -4.65
N ALA A 38 -27.42 4.55 -5.92
CA ALA A 38 -26.10 4.85 -6.44
C ALA A 38 -25.86 6.36 -6.64
N GLN A 39 -26.80 7.25 -6.29
CA GLN A 39 -26.64 8.71 -6.46
C GLN A 39 -26.54 9.53 -5.17
N THR A 40 -26.55 8.90 -4.00
CA THR A 40 -26.42 9.60 -2.70
C THR A 40 -25.28 9.05 -1.84
N ASP A 41 -24.18 8.62 -2.47
CA ASP A 41 -22.93 8.47 -1.75
C ASP A 41 -22.09 9.72 -1.99
N ALA A 42 -21.80 10.45 -0.92
CA ALA A 42 -20.78 11.51 -0.94
C ALA A 42 -19.43 10.97 -1.47
N ASN A 43 -19.20 9.66 -1.38
CA ASN A 43 -18.06 8.95 -1.98
C ASN A 43 -18.07 8.90 -3.51
N THR A 44 -19.24 8.87 -4.17
CA THR A 44 -19.33 8.94 -5.63
C THR A 44 -19.01 10.34 -6.15
N GLN A 45 -19.30 11.38 -5.36
CA GLN A 45 -18.89 12.77 -5.64
C GLN A 45 -17.45 13.08 -5.20
N ALA A 46 -16.91 12.35 -4.20
CA ALA A 46 -15.56 12.52 -3.67
C ALA A 46 -14.47 11.67 -4.36
N GLY A 47 -14.80 10.97 -5.45
CA GLY A 47 -13.79 10.58 -6.43
C GLY A 47 -13.66 9.10 -6.73
N GLY A 48 -14.37 8.69 -7.79
CA GLY A 48 -13.92 7.71 -8.76
C GLY A 48 -13.46 6.38 -8.17
N GLY A 49 -14.36 5.40 -8.16
CA GLY A 49 -14.16 3.96 -8.02
C GLY A 49 -12.85 3.39 -7.47
N ILE A 50 -12.95 2.37 -6.61
CA ILE A 50 -11.77 1.68 -6.10
C ILE A 50 -11.11 0.79 -7.16
N VAL A 51 -9.79 0.74 -7.13
CA VAL A 51 -8.96 -0.21 -7.88
C VAL A 51 -8.30 -1.13 -6.87
N TRP A 52 -8.49 -2.44 -7.07
CA TRP A 52 -7.90 -3.48 -6.24
C TRP A 52 -6.48 -3.79 -6.71
N TYR A 53 -5.55 -3.88 -5.77
CA TYR A 53 -4.19 -4.34 -5.97
C TYR A 53 -4.02 -5.66 -5.25
N VAL A 54 -3.82 -6.73 -6.01
CA VAL A 54 -3.77 -8.08 -5.46
C VAL A 54 -2.41 -8.69 -5.74
N GLY A 55 -1.81 -9.29 -4.73
CA GLY A 55 -0.56 -10.01 -4.80
C GLY A 55 -0.52 -11.23 -3.87
N THR A 56 0.59 -11.94 -3.88
CA THR A 56 0.92 -13.02 -2.95
C THR A 56 2.31 -12.87 -2.36
N VAL A 57 2.54 -13.53 -1.23
CA VAL A 57 3.85 -13.68 -0.62
C VAL A 57 4.67 -14.70 -1.43
N LEU A 58 5.78 -14.26 -2.01
CA LEU A 58 6.66 -15.06 -2.86
C LEU A 58 7.63 -15.95 -2.09
N SER A 59 8.15 -15.46 -0.96
CA SER A 59 9.13 -16.14 -0.13
C SER A 59 8.96 -15.72 1.33
N THR A 60 9.21 -16.67 2.23
CA THR A 60 9.19 -16.52 3.69
C THR A 60 10.53 -16.83 4.33
N ALA A 61 11.60 -16.95 3.53
CA ALA A 61 12.93 -17.16 4.07
C ALA A 61 13.29 -15.98 5.00
N ALA A 62 13.83 -16.30 6.18
CA ALA A 62 14.03 -15.38 7.30
C ALA A 62 14.80 -14.08 6.96
N GLU A 63 15.55 -14.06 5.85
CA GLU A 63 16.32 -12.90 5.41
C GLU A 63 15.52 -11.91 4.55
N ALA A 64 14.41 -12.30 3.92
CA ALA A 64 13.52 -11.36 3.22
C ALA A 64 12.16 -11.99 2.87
N GLU A 65 11.13 -11.66 3.65
CA GLU A 65 9.75 -11.78 3.18
C GLU A 65 9.55 -10.87 1.96
N ARG A 66 8.89 -11.37 0.92
CA ARG A 66 8.67 -10.62 -0.33
C ARG A 66 7.25 -10.79 -0.81
N ILE A 67 6.62 -9.69 -1.19
CA ILE A 67 5.32 -9.67 -1.85
C ILE A 67 5.51 -9.26 -3.31
N ASP A 68 4.73 -9.83 -4.23
CA ASP A 68 4.77 -9.52 -5.68
C ASP A 68 4.00 -8.22 -6.04
N LEU A 69 4.01 -7.25 -5.12
CA LEU A 69 3.51 -5.91 -5.33
C LEU A 69 4.65 -4.94 -5.03
N GLY A 70 4.79 -3.88 -5.82
CA GLY A 70 5.95 -2.99 -5.79
C GLY A 70 5.62 -1.60 -6.29
N ASP A 71 6.64 -0.79 -6.56
CA ASP A 71 6.51 0.60 -7.00
C ASP A 71 5.66 0.76 -8.26
N VAL A 72 5.79 -0.18 -9.21
CA VAL A 72 5.03 -0.16 -10.47
C VAL A 72 3.54 -0.41 -10.23
N HIS A 73 3.23 -1.04 -9.11
CA HIS A 73 1.88 -1.25 -8.61
C HIS A 73 1.41 -0.09 -7.72
N GLY A 74 2.24 0.93 -7.48
CA GLY A 74 1.88 2.06 -6.60
C GLY A 74 1.86 1.68 -5.12
N VAL A 75 2.60 0.62 -4.76
CA VAL A 75 2.89 0.23 -3.39
C VAL A 75 4.25 0.84 -3.03
N LEU A 76 4.26 1.66 -1.99
CA LEU A 76 5.39 2.47 -1.55
C LEU A 76 5.70 2.16 -0.08
N GLU A 77 6.85 2.64 0.38
CA GLU A 77 7.25 2.54 1.79
C GLU A 77 6.22 3.24 2.69
N GLY A 78 5.90 2.62 3.83
CA GLY A 78 4.91 3.10 4.78
C GLY A 78 3.46 2.71 4.44
N ASP A 79 3.17 2.23 3.24
CA ASP A 79 1.83 1.78 2.87
C ASP A 79 1.37 0.59 3.71
N LYS A 80 0.07 0.53 3.99
CA LYS A 80 -0.56 -0.60 4.65
C LYS A 80 -1.33 -1.44 3.64
N LEU A 81 -1.15 -2.75 3.68
CA LEU A 81 -1.89 -3.73 2.90
C LEU A 81 -2.56 -4.73 3.84
N ALA A 82 -3.65 -5.34 3.40
CA ALA A 82 -4.32 -6.41 4.13
C ALA A 82 -3.76 -7.77 3.71
N ALA A 83 -3.52 -8.65 4.69
CA ALA A 83 -3.04 -10.00 4.45
C ALA A 83 -4.13 -11.04 4.76
N PHE A 84 -4.22 -12.08 3.93
CA PHE A 84 -5.16 -13.19 4.09
C PHE A 84 -4.49 -14.52 3.80
N ARG A 85 -4.86 -15.55 4.57
CA ARG A 85 -4.48 -16.94 4.30
C ARG A 85 -5.64 -17.68 3.65
N ARG A 86 -5.34 -18.45 2.60
CA ARG A 86 -6.30 -19.36 2.00
C ARG A 86 -6.33 -20.67 2.78
N THR A 87 -7.50 -21.05 3.29
CA THR A 87 -7.77 -22.29 4.03
C THR A 87 -9.06 -22.90 3.49
N ASP A 88 -8.98 -24.08 2.87
CA ASP A 88 -10.15 -24.87 2.41
C ASP A 88 -11.23 -24.02 1.71
N ASN A 89 -10.82 -23.22 0.72
CA ASN A 89 -11.64 -22.28 -0.07
C ASN A 89 -12.20 -21.05 0.68
N HIS A 90 -11.78 -20.82 1.91
CA HIS A 90 -12.06 -19.62 2.67
C HIS A 90 -10.79 -18.77 2.80
N TYR A 91 -10.99 -17.46 2.97
CA TYR A 91 -9.91 -16.52 3.23
C TYR A 91 -9.99 -16.06 4.67
N ARG A 92 -9.00 -16.45 5.47
CA ARG A 92 -8.85 -16.01 6.85
C ARG A 92 -8.02 -14.73 6.87
N PRO A 93 -8.48 -13.62 7.47
CA PRO A 93 -7.64 -12.43 7.64
C PRO A 93 -6.47 -12.73 8.59
N LEU A 94 -5.28 -12.26 8.25
CA LEU A 94 -4.11 -12.30 9.12
C LEU A 94 -3.87 -10.97 9.82
N GLY A 95 -4.42 -9.89 9.26
CA GLY A 95 -4.25 -8.52 9.73
C GLY A 95 -3.75 -7.59 8.63
N SER A 96 -3.10 -6.50 9.04
CA SER A 96 -2.45 -5.57 8.11
C SER A 96 -0.93 -5.70 8.18
N ILE A 97 -0.29 -5.52 7.03
CA ILE A 97 1.17 -5.44 6.86
C ILE A 97 1.52 -4.01 6.50
N GLN A 98 2.66 -3.52 6.98
CA GLN A 98 3.21 -2.24 6.55
C GLN A 98 4.40 -2.49 5.63
N ILE A 99 4.51 -1.74 4.54
CA ILE A 99 5.64 -1.88 3.62
C ILE A 99 6.85 -1.15 4.18
N VAL A 100 7.96 -1.88 4.31
CA VAL A 100 9.24 -1.35 4.83
C VAL A 100 10.12 -0.88 3.69
N ASP A 101 10.19 -1.67 2.61
CA ASP A 101 10.97 -1.35 1.41
C ASP A 101 10.15 -1.71 0.18
N SER A 102 10.23 -0.91 -0.86
CA SER A 102 9.54 -1.17 -2.13
C SER A 102 10.53 -1.13 -3.29
N HIS A 103 10.42 -2.15 -4.14
CA HIS A 103 11.19 -2.31 -5.36
C HIS A 103 10.25 -2.26 -6.57
N PRO A 104 10.77 -2.21 -7.81
CA PRO A 104 9.93 -2.04 -9.00
C PRO A 104 8.77 -3.02 -9.08
N THR A 105 9.00 -4.31 -8.86
CA THR A 105 8.00 -5.38 -8.99
C THR A 105 7.62 -6.09 -7.70
N TRP A 106 8.34 -5.84 -6.60
CA TRP A 106 8.12 -6.51 -5.33
C TRP A 106 8.38 -5.57 -4.16
N SER A 107 7.87 -5.90 -2.97
CA SER A 107 8.08 -5.12 -1.75
C SER A 107 8.42 -6.03 -0.59
N ARG A 108 9.07 -5.47 0.42
CA ARG A 108 9.31 -6.12 1.70
C ARG A 108 8.22 -5.68 2.69
N PRO A 109 7.37 -6.60 3.16
CA PRO A 109 6.47 -6.30 4.26
C PRO A 109 7.26 -6.24 5.57
N GLY A 110 6.69 -5.55 6.54
CA GLY A 110 7.13 -5.52 7.92
C GLY A 110 6.02 -4.98 8.83
N GLY A 111 6.37 -4.76 10.10
CA GLY A 111 5.41 -4.44 11.14
C GLY A 111 4.72 -5.68 11.73
N PRO A 112 3.81 -5.48 12.70
CA PRO A 112 3.23 -6.57 13.46
C PRO A 112 2.11 -7.23 12.65
N VAL A 113 2.42 -8.31 11.95
CA VAL A 113 1.38 -9.30 11.58
C VAL A 113 1.15 -10.17 12.80
N ALA A 114 -0.10 -10.30 13.24
CA ALA A 114 -0.45 -11.17 14.37
C ALA A 114 -0.08 -12.64 14.12
N ALA A 115 0.14 -13.01 12.85
CA ALA A 115 0.60 -14.32 12.41
C ALA A 115 1.74 -14.16 11.39
N GLN A 116 2.79 -15.00 11.46
CA GLN A 116 3.86 -15.01 10.46
C GLN A 116 3.30 -15.26 9.06
N LEU A 117 3.74 -14.44 8.10
CA LEU A 117 3.35 -14.59 6.69
C LEU A 117 3.91 -15.91 6.14
N GLN A 118 3.10 -16.57 5.32
CA GLN A 118 3.43 -17.82 4.64
C GLN A 118 3.45 -17.61 3.13
N GLN A 119 4.26 -18.41 2.44
CA GLN A 119 4.33 -18.35 0.98
C GLN A 119 2.95 -18.70 0.41
N GLY A 120 2.47 -17.89 -0.53
CA GLY A 120 1.13 -18.01 -1.10
C GLY A 120 0.03 -17.33 -0.29
N ASP A 121 0.33 -16.71 0.86
CA ASP A 121 -0.62 -15.80 1.51
C ASP A 121 -0.93 -14.64 0.57
N LEU A 122 -2.20 -14.24 0.55
CA LEU A 122 -2.74 -13.19 -0.30
C LEU A 122 -2.53 -11.82 0.35
N VAL A 123 -2.10 -10.86 -0.45
CA VAL A 123 -1.95 -9.46 -0.05
C VAL A 123 -2.86 -8.59 -0.92
N LEU A 124 -3.63 -7.72 -0.27
CA LEU A 124 -4.64 -6.89 -0.91
C LEU A 124 -4.49 -5.43 -0.49
N GLY A 125 -4.47 -4.53 -1.47
CA GLY A 125 -4.56 -3.09 -1.29
C GLY A 125 -5.68 -2.49 -2.12
N ILE A 126 -6.10 -1.28 -1.74
CA ILE A 126 -7.02 -0.47 -2.53
C ILE A 126 -6.46 0.91 -2.78
N ARG A 127 -6.77 1.47 -3.96
CA ARG A 127 -6.61 2.90 -4.24
C ARG A 127 -7.86 3.44 -4.91
N THR A 128 -8.16 4.71 -4.68
CA THR A 128 -9.18 5.41 -5.46
C THR A 128 -8.60 5.87 -6.79
N ILE A 129 -9.43 6.04 -7.83
CA ILE A 129 -8.95 6.62 -9.10
C ILE A 129 -8.31 7.99 -8.89
N ARG A 130 -8.80 8.77 -7.92
CA ARG A 130 -8.19 10.07 -7.57
C ARG A 130 -6.77 9.92 -7.03
N GLN A 131 -6.50 8.93 -6.17
CA GLN A 131 -5.16 8.64 -5.67
C GLN A 131 -4.21 8.18 -6.78
N ILE A 132 -4.73 7.51 -7.81
CA ILE A 132 -3.94 7.07 -8.97
C ILE A 132 -3.58 8.26 -9.87
N GLY A 133 -4.41 9.30 -9.93
CA GLY A 133 -4.22 10.43 -10.85
C GLY A 133 -4.49 10.02 -12.30
N THR A 134 -3.87 10.70 -13.26
CA THR A 134 -3.94 10.28 -14.67
C THR A 134 -2.90 9.20 -14.98
N GLY A 135 -3.11 8.43 -16.05
CA GLY A 135 -2.11 7.46 -16.49
C GLY A 135 -0.73 8.09 -16.75
N LYS A 136 -0.69 9.32 -17.28
CA LYS A 136 0.58 10.03 -17.51
C LYS A 136 1.27 10.36 -16.19
N ASP A 137 0.55 10.97 -15.25
CA ASP A 137 1.09 11.33 -13.93
C ASP A 137 1.58 10.09 -13.18
N TYR A 138 0.84 8.98 -13.27
CA TYR A 138 1.23 7.71 -12.68
C TYR A 138 2.57 7.19 -13.25
N SER A 139 2.73 7.24 -14.57
CA SER A 139 3.97 6.83 -15.24
C SER A 139 5.15 7.73 -14.91
N GLU A 140 4.93 9.04 -14.89
CA GLU A 140 5.96 10.02 -14.57
C GLU A 140 6.40 9.90 -13.10
N ALA A 141 5.44 9.75 -12.18
CA ALA A 141 5.73 9.52 -10.77
C ALA A 141 6.52 8.23 -10.54
N PHE A 142 6.20 7.15 -11.27
CA PHE A 142 6.99 5.92 -11.23
C PHE A 142 8.43 6.16 -11.74
N LEU A 143 8.60 6.77 -12.91
CA LEU A 143 9.91 7.03 -13.50
C LEU A 143 10.76 7.94 -12.61
N ASN A 144 10.18 8.99 -12.03
CA ASN A 144 10.88 9.88 -11.10
C ASN A 144 11.38 9.13 -9.86
N ARG A 145 10.56 8.24 -9.28
CA ARG A 145 11.00 7.38 -8.17
C ARG A 145 12.13 6.43 -8.59
N GLN A 146 12.04 5.87 -9.79
CA GLN A 146 13.09 5.01 -10.33
C GLN A 146 14.40 5.78 -10.57
N LEU A 147 14.36 7.04 -11.03
CA LEU A 147 15.57 7.85 -11.18
C LEU A 147 16.26 8.11 -9.83
N ILE A 148 15.48 8.42 -8.80
CA ILE A 148 16.00 8.63 -7.44
C ILE A 148 16.61 7.33 -6.90
N ARG A 149 15.90 6.20 -7.04
CA ARG A 149 16.31 4.90 -6.47
C ARG A 149 17.35 4.13 -7.28
N ASN A 150 17.42 4.32 -8.59
CA ASN A 150 18.36 3.61 -9.48
C ASN A 150 19.69 4.34 -9.69
N SER A 151 19.87 5.52 -9.09
CA SER A 151 21.16 6.21 -9.07
C SER A 151 22.33 5.35 -8.56
N ASN A 152 22.03 4.31 -7.75
CA ASN A 152 23.01 3.38 -7.18
C ASN A 152 22.74 1.89 -7.50
N ARG A 153 21.87 1.52 -8.46
CA ARG A 153 21.51 0.10 -8.72
C ARG A 153 21.91 -0.38 -10.12
N ASN A 154 22.68 -1.46 -10.18
CA ASN A 154 22.96 -2.23 -11.38
C ASN A 154 21.73 -3.08 -11.79
N GLY A 155 20.83 -2.51 -12.59
CA GLY A 155 19.66 -3.20 -13.13
C GLY A 155 20.00 -3.95 -14.42
N TYR A 156 20.30 -5.25 -14.34
CA TYR A 156 20.55 -6.10 -15.52
C TYR A 156 19.46 -7.16 -15.78
N SER A 157 18.34 -7.13 -15.06
CA SER A 157 17.27 -8.14 -15.23
C SER A 157 16.22 -7.70 -16.24
N THR A 158 16.43 -8.09 -17.50
CA THR A 158 15.50 -7.86 -18.62
C THR A 158 14.09 -8.41 -18.36
N LEU A 159 13.96 -9.52 -17.63
CA LEU A 159 12.67 -10.12 -17.26
C LEU A 159 11.85 -9.22 -16.33
N ARG A 160 12.50 -8.61 -15.32
CA ARG A 160 11.81 -7.70 -14.39
C ARG A 160 11.47 -6.37 -15.04
N GLU A 161 12.30 -5.90 -15.96
CA GLU A 161 11.99 -4.73 -16.78
C GLU A 161 10.76 -4.96 -17.66
N GLN A 162 10.66 -6.15 -18.27
CA GLN A 162 9.49 -6.53 -19.07
C GLN A 162 8.22 -6.57 -18.21
N GLU A 163 8.27 -7.17 -17.02
CA GLU A 163 7.14 -7.20 -16.07
C GLU A 163 6.73 -5.78 -15.66
N THR A 164 7.69 -4.94 -15.30
CA THR A 164 7.48 -3.53 -14.96
C THR A 164 6.79 -2.79 -16.11
N ALA A 165 7.32 -2.91 -17.33
CA ALA A 165 6.76 -2.25 -18.50
C ALA A 165 5.33 -2.73 -18.81
N GLN A 166 5.06 -4.03 -18.68
CA GLN A 166 3.73 -4.60 -18.89
C GLN A 166 2.72 -4.10 -17.88
N THR A 167 3.06 -4.10 -16.59
CA THR A 167 2.18 -3.61 -15.53
C THR A 167 1.92 -2.12 -15.68
N LEU A 168 2.96 -1.32 -15.91
CA LEU A 168 2.83 0.11 -16.10
C LEU A 168 1.94 0.43 -17.30
N ARG A 169 2.20 -0.21 -18.45
CA ARG A 169 1.39 -0.04 -19.67
C ARG A 169 -0.07 -0.46 -19.44
N SER A 170 -0.31 -1.52 -18.68
CA SER A 170 -1.65 -1.98 -18.31
C SER A 170 -2.40 -0.92 -17.51
N ILE A 171 -1.77 -0.34 -16.49
CA ILE A 171 -2.38 0.71 -15.65
C ILE A 171 -2.66 1.96 -16.48
N VAL A 172 -1.66 2.46 -17.21
CA VAL A 172 -1.77 3.68 -18.03
C VAL A 172 -2.88 3.57 -19.07
N ASN A 173 -2.99 2.41 -19.75
CA ASN A 173 -4.02 2.21 -20.76
C ASN A 173 -5.43 2.01 -20.20
N ARG A 174 -5.54 1.47 -18.97
CA ARG A 174 -6.83 1.19 -18.34
C ARG A 174 -7.37 2.39 -17.55
N GLN A 175 -6.50 3.23 -17.01
CA GLN A 175 -6.87 4.39 -16.17
C GLN A 175 -7.92 5.30 -16.84
N PRO A 176 -7.82 5.69 -18.13
CA PRO A 176 -8.84 6.52 -18.76
C PRO A 176 -10.21 5.85 -18.83
N LYS A 177 -10.24 4.52 -19.02
CA LYS A 177 -11.48 3.73 -19.04
C LYS A 177 -12.09 3.66 -17.65
N TRP A 178 -11.26 3.46 -16.62
CA TRP A 178 -11.68 3.45 -15.21
C TRP A 178 -12.31 4.78 -14.80
N ALA A 179 -11.66 5.89 -15.13
CA ALA A 179 -12.17 7.23 -14.85
C ALA A 179 -13.52 7.52 -15.54
N ARG A 180 -13.72 7.07 -16.78
CA ARG A 180 -14.96 7.28 -17.53
C ARG A 180 -16.13 6.43 -17.05
N GLN A 181 -15.87 5.22 -16.54
CA GLN A 181 -16.93 4.28 -16.17
C GLN A 181 -17.64 4.63 -14.86
N LEU A 182 -17.01 5.43 -13.98
CA LEU A 182 -17.57 5.87 -12.68
C LEU A 182 -18.19 4.75 -11.83
N LYS A 183 -17.70 3.52 -11.99
CA LYS A 183 -18.17 2.35 -11.22
C LYS A 183 -17.61 2.40 -9.80
N PRO A 184 -18.35 1.88 -8.79
CA PRO A 184 -17.83 1.75 -7.42
C PRO A 184 -16.52 0.95 -7.37
N VAL A 185 -16.42 -0.12 -8.17
CA VAL A 185 -15.17 -0.84 -8.43
C VAL A 185 -14.76 -0.56 -9.86
N ALA A 186 -13.69 0.20 -10.02
CA ALA A 186 -13.20 0.65 -11.31
C ALA A 186 -12.33 -0.39 -12.00
N GLY A 187 -11.48 -1.10 -11.24
CA GLY A 187 -10.51 -2.00 -11.84
C GLY A 187 -9.80 -2.92 -10.86
N ARG A 188 -8.91 -3.73 -11.44
CA ARG A 188 -8.01 -4.63 -10.74
C ARG A 188 -6.62 -4.58 -11.37
N VAL A 189 -5.61 -4.58 -10.52
CA VAL A 189 -4.18 -4.70 -10.82
C VAL A 189 -3.69 -5.92 -10.04
N LYS A 190 -2.94 -6.79 -10.72
CA LYS A 190 -2.45 -8.05 -10.17
C LYS A 190 -0.92 -8.05 -10.21
N GLY A 191 -0.30 -8.66 -9.22
CA GLY A 191 1.09 -9.07 -9.27
C GLY A 191 1.31 -10.21 -10.27
N SER A 192 2.58 -10.55 -10.50
CA SER A 192 2.97 -11.60 -11.46
C SER A 192 2.62 -13.00 -10.99
N SER A 193 2.52 -13.25 -9.69
CA SER A 193 2.22 -14.57 -9.14
C SER A 193 0.77 -14.99 -9.35
N LEU A 194 -0.13 -14.03 -9.62
CA LEU A 194 -1.56 -14.29 -9.75
C LEU A 194 -1.99 -14.49 -11.20
N THR A 195 -2.70 -15.57 -11.46
CA THR A 195 -3.38 -15.81 -12.75
C THR A 195 -4.73 -15.09 -12.80
N ALA A 196 -5.36 -15.09 -13.98
CA ALA A 196 -6.72 -14.57 -14.10
C ALA A 196 -7.75 -15.44 -13.37
N GLU A 197 -7.50 -16.75 -13.29
CA GLU A 197 -8.38 -17.73 -12.63
C GLU A 197 -8.36 -17.58 -11.12
N ASP A 198 -7.19 -17.29 -10.55
CA ASP A 198 -7.06 -17.01 -9.10
C ASP A 198 -7.96 -15.84 -8.69
N PHE A 199 -8.14 -14.85 -9.55
CA PHE A 199 -9.02 -13.73 -9.25
C PHE A 199 -10.51 -14.10 -9.24
N GLU A 200 -10.92 -15.07 -10.05
CA GLU A 200 -12.29 -15.58 -9.98
C GLU A 200 -12.53 -16.31 -8.65
N SER A 201 -11.51 -17.02 -8.14
CA SER A 201 -11.57 -17.62 -6.80
C SER A 201 -11.64 -16.59 -5.65
N LEU A 202 -11.20 -15.35 -5.89
CA LEU A 202 -11.24 -14.25 -4.92
C LEU A 202 -12.59 -13.53 -4.85
N GLN A 203 -13.50 -13.77 -5.80
CA GLN A 203 -14.80 -13.08 -5.84
C GLN A 203 -15.60 -13.13 -4.52
N PRO A 204 -15.66 -14.26 -3.79
CA PRO A 204 -16.36 -14.31 -2.50
C PRO A 204 -15.76 -13.34 -1.47
N LEU A 205 -14.42 -13.31 -1.37
CA LEU A 205 -13.70 -12.42 -0.46
C LEU A 205 -13.93 -10.95 -0.84
N LEU A 206 -13.79 -10.61 -2.12
CA LEU A 206 -13.98 -9.23 -2.58
C LEU A 206 -15.41 -8.72 -2.35
N LYS A 207 -16.42 -9.60 -2.52
CA LYS A 207 -17.82 -9.28 -2.17
C LYS A 207 -17.99 -9.07 -0.66
N GLN A 208 -17.32 -9.87 0.17
CA GLN A 208 -17.36 -9.71 1.63
C GLN A 208 -16.72 -8.39 2.07
N ILE A 209 -15.55 -8.05 1.54
CA ILE A 209 -14.88 -6.77 1.83
C ILE A 209 -15.77 -5.60 1.40
N ARG A 210 -16.41 -5.70 0.23
CA ARG A 210 -17.35 -4.66 -0.22
C ARG A 210 -18.51 -4.46 0.76
N ARG A 211 -19.09 -5.55 1.29
CA ARG A 211 -20.13 -5.43 2.33
C ARG A 211 -19.60 -4.72 3.57
N PHE A 212 -18.36 -4.97 3.97
CA PHE A 212 -17.74 -4.23 5.08
C PHE A 212 -17.54 -2.76 4.76
N GLN A 213 -17.12 -2.42 3.53
CA GLN A 213 -17.05 -1.02 3.09
C GLN A 213 -18.43 -0.36 3.13
N ASP A 214 -19.47 -1.05 2.66
CA ASP A 214 -20.86 -0.56 2.70
C ASP A 214 -21.33 -0.34 4.16
N PHE A 215 -21.02 -1.27 5.07
CA PHE A 215 -21.35 -1.11 6.50
C PHE A 215 -20.58 0.05 7.16
N SER A 216 -19.31 0.24 6.79
CA SER A 216 -18.52 1.36 7.27
C SER A 216 -19.09 2.69 6.76
N ALA A 217 -19.52 2.75 5.50
CA ALA A 217 -20.18 3.93 4.93
C ALA A 217 -21.51 4.25 5.64
N LEU A 218 -22.24 3.23 6.12
CA LEU A 218 -23.44 3.39 6.95
C LEU A 218 -23.15 3.75 8.42
N GLY A 219 -21.88 3.88 8.81
CA GLY A 219 -21.48 4.26 10.18
C GLY A 219 -21.54 3.11 11.19
N ILE A 220 -21.60 1.85 10.74
CA ILE A 220 -21.58 0.69 11.64
C ILE A 220 -20.12 0.44 12.09
N PRO A 221 -19.83 0.48 13.40
CA PRO A 221 -18.46 0.30 13.90
C PRO A 221 -18.04 -1.17 13.79
N LEU A 222 -17.31 -1.51 12.73
CA LEU A 222 -16.80 -2.86 12.48
C LEU A 222 -15.81 -3.34 13.55
N GLU A 223 -15.11 -2.41 14.20
CA GLU A 223 -14.18 -2.70 15.30
C GLU A 223 -14.85 -3.35 16.52
N LYS A 224 -16.17 -3.12 16.68
CA LYS A 224 -16.95 -3.67 17.81
C LYS A 224 -17.65 -4.98 17.47
N SER A 225 -17.81 -5.29 16.19
CA SER A 225 -18.61 -6.43 15.71
C SER A 225 -17.81 -7.51 15.00
N ALA A 226 -16.60 -7.19 14.52
CA ALA A 226 -15.70 -8.11 13.83
C ALA A 226 -14.53 -8.56 14.73
N SER A 227 -13.86 -9.63 14.33
CA SER A 227 -12.60 -10.04 14.98
C SER A 227 -11.54 -8.94 14.82
N PRO A 228 -10.54 -8.86 15.71
CA PRO A 228 -9.48 -7.84 15.62
C PRO A 228 -8.71 -7.90 14.29
N GLU A 229 -8.50 -9.11 13.75
CA GLU A 229 -7.90 -9.33 12.43
C GLU A 229 -8.75 -8.69 11.32
N TRP A 230 -10.08 -8.88 11.34
CA TRP A 230 -11.00 -8.27 10.40
C TRP A 230 -11.10 -6.76 10.55
N ALA A 231 -11.06 -6.24 11.78
CA ALA A 231 -11.05 -4.80 12.03
C ALA A 231 -9.81 -4.13 11.45
N SER A 232 -8.63 -4.75 11.64
CA SER A 232 -7.37 -4.27 11.05
C SER A 232 -7.37 -4.33 9.52
N VAL A 233 -7.94 -5.37 8.93
CA VAL A 233 -8.06 -5.52 7.48
C VAL A 233 -9.06 -4.52 6.90
N ALA A 234 -10.22 -4.35 7.55
CA ALA A 234 -11.28 -3.46 7.09
C ALA A 234 -10.84 -2.00 7.10
N SER A 235 -10.06 -1.56 8.10
CA SER A 235 -9.55 -0.18 8.14
C SER A 235 -8.60 0.12 6.97
N VAL A 236 -7.76 -0.84 6.56
CA VAL A 236 -6.88 -0.71 5.37
C VAL A 236 -7.67 -0.76 4.07
N LEU A 237 -8.72 -1.58 4.01
CA LEU A 237 -9.54 -1.79 2.82
C LEU A 237 -10.75 -0.85 2.75
N THR A 238 -10.81 0.20 3.57
CA THR A 238 -11.83 1.25 3.44
C THR A 238 -11.26 2.43 2.67
N PRO A 239 -11.91 2.90 1.58
CA PRO A 239 -11.37 3.97 0.77
C PRO A 239 -11.30 5.26 1.57
N VAL A 240 -10.08 5.75 1.82
CA VAL A 240 -9.86 7.08 2.41
C VAL A 240 -10.05 8.13 1.32
N PRO A 241 -10.97 9.09 1.47
CA PRO A 241 -11.12 10.18 0.51
C PRO A 241 -9.85 11.04 0.49
N ALA A 242 -9.39 11.42 -0.72
CA ALA A 242 -8.16 12.20 -0.90
C ALA A 242 -8.24 13.64 -0.34
N ILE A 243 -9.44 14.11 0.02
CA ILE A 243 -9.69 15.40 0.67
C ILE A 243 -10.57 15.09 1.88
N PRO A 244 -10.17 15.44 3.11
CA PRO A 244 -11.04 15.31 4.27
C PRO A 244 -12.27 16.19 4.05
N VAL A 245 -13.44 15.58 4.01
CA VAL A 245 -14.71 16.33 4.06
C VAL A 245 -14.73 17.03 5.42
N PRO A 246 -14.85 18.38 5.47
CA PRO A 246 -15.03 19.05 6.75
C PRO A 246 -16.42 18.69 7.27
N THR A 247 -16.49 17.71 8.17
CA THR A 247 -17.71 17.42 8.92
C THR A 247 -17.95 18.62 9.83
N SER A 248 -18.87 19.48 9.41
CA SER A 248 -19.39 20.58 10.20
C SER A 248 -20.38 19.98 11.21
N GLY A 249 -20.12 20.08 12.51
CA GLY A 249 -21.07 19.65 13.55
C GLY A 249 -20.46 19.12 14.84
N ASP A 250 -19.80 20.02 15.57
CA ASP A 250 -19.57 20.13 17.03
C ASP A 250 -19.62 18.91 17.97
N GLY A 251 -18.59 18.85 18.83
CA GLY A 251 -18.87 18.77 20.27
C GLY A 251 -18.13 17.75 21.15
N SER A 252 -16.82 17.57 21.02
CA SER A 252 -15.95 17.43 22.21
C SER A 252 -14.50 17.71 21.86
N ALA A 253 -14.09 18.94 22.13
CA ALA A 253 -12.70 19.27 22.31
C ALA A 253 -12.19 18.54 23.56
N GLN A 254 -11.51 17.43 23.37
CA GLN A 254 -10.41 17.08 24.26
C GLN A 254 -9.17 16.93 23.40
N ALA A 255 -8.29 17.90 23.63
CA ALA A 255 -6.98 18.04 23.04
C ALA A 255 -6.27 16.69 22.93
N VAL A 256 -5.89 16.37 21.70
CA VAL A 256 -4.72 15.56 21.42
C VAL A 256 -3.56 16.22 22.16
N PRO A 257 -2.84 15.54 23.09
CA PRO A 257 -1.49 15.96 23.37
C PRO A 257 -0.66 15.54 22.15
N ALA A 258 -0.63 16.44 21.17
CA ALA A 258 0.51 16.56 20.28
C ALA A 258 1.61 17.18 21.14
N ASP A 259 2.35 16.33 21.85
CA ASP A 259 3.70 16.62 22.29
C ASP A 259 4.34 15.35 22.85
N ALA A 260 4.99 14.62 21.95
CA ALA A 260 6.38 14.28 22.22
C ALA A 260 7.19 14.89 21.08
N ALA A 261 7.18 16.23 20.99
CA ALA A 261 8.36 16.92 20.53
C ALA A 261 9.52 16.30 21.31
N ALA A 262 10.34 15.50 20.62
CA ALA A 262 11.56 14.96 21.17
C ALA A 262 12.30 16.16 21.75
N SER A 263 12.45 16.19 23.07
CA SER A 263 13.29 17.22 23.66
C SER A 263 14.64 17.12 22.94
N PRO A 264 15.26 18.25 22.57
CA PRO A 264 16.58 18.25 21.93
C PRO A 264 17.65 17.57 22.80
N ASP A 265 17.34 17.30 24.07
CA ASP A 265 18.16 16.60 25.05
C ASP A 265 17.75 15.12 25.27
N SER A 266 16.81 14.57 24.50
CA SER A 266 16.42 13.17 24.62
C SER A 266 17.57 12.25 24.20
N LEU A 267 17.84 11.21 24.98
CA LEU A 267 18.92 10.25 24.72
C LEU A 267 18.80 9.63 23.31
N ALA A 268 17.57 9.49 22.78
CA ALA A 268 17.31 9.08 21.41
C ALA A 268 17.77 10.11 20.36
N ALA A 269 17.55 11.42 20.60
CA ALA A 269 18.03 12.46 19.71
C ALA A 269 19.57 12.55 19.70
N VAL A 270 20.21 12.36 20.86
CA VAL A 270 21.68 12.32 20.99
C VAL A 270 22.26 11.11 20.24
N LEU A 271 21.64 9.93 20.36
CA LEU A 271 22.06 8.73 19.63
C LEU A 271 21.87 8.87 18.12
N ASN A 272 20.74 9.40 17.66
CA ASN A 272 20.48 9.60 16.22
C ASN A 272 21.48 10.58 15.60
N ARG A 273 21.77 11.69 16.29
CA ARG A 273 22.79 12.66 15.84
C ARG A 273 24.18 12.02 15.75
N ARG A 274 24.51 11.14 16.70
CA ARG A 274 25.79 10.41 16.69
C ARG A 274 25.86 9.39 15.55
N ILE A 275 24.76 8.70 15.25
CA ILE A 275 24.67 7.77 14.12
C ILE A 275 24.84 8.51 12.80
N GLU A 276 24.19 9.67 12.63
CA GLU A 276 24.33 10.52 11.44
C GLU A 276 25.78 11.00 11.25
N LEU A 277 26.44 11.45 12.32
CA LEU A 277 27.86 11.83 12.29
C LEU A 277 28.77 10.66 11.91
N ILE A 278 28.53 9.46 12.45
CA ILE A 278 29.30 8.26 12.10
C ILE A 278 29.12 7.94 10.62
N GLN A 279 27.89 8.00 10.09
CA GLN A 279 27.63 7.74 8.68
C GLN A 279 28.32 8.75 7.77
N GLN A 280 28.31 10.03 8.15
CA GLN A 280 28.98 11.10 7.41
C GLN A 280 30.51 10.90 7.38
N GLU A 281 31.14 10.66 8.54
CA GLU A 281 32.58 10.45 8.61
C GLU A 281 33.02 9.14 7.94
N THR A 282 32.20 8.08 8.04
CA THR A 282 32.44 6.83 7.32
C THR A 282 32.41 7.04 5.81
N ALA A 283 31.49 7.86 5.30
CA ALA A 283 31.43 8.19 3.89
C ALA A 283 32.65 9.00 3.40
N VAL A 284 33.26 9.80 4.28
CA VAL A 284 34.47 10.58 3.97
C VAL A 284 35.74 9.73 4.02
N VAL A 285 35.93 8.94 5.09
CA VAL A 285 37.15 8.14 5.29
C VAL A 285 37.21 6.96 4.34
N MET A 286 36.07 6.29 4.10
CA MET A 286 36.00 5.06 3.30
C MET A 286 35.41 5.33 1.91
N PHE A 287 35.69 6.50 1.32
CA PHE A 287 35.15 6.90 0.02
C PHE A 287 35.46 5.89 -1.09
N ASP A 288 36.69 5.36 -1.11
CA ASP A 288 37.20 4.43 -2.12
C ASP A 288 36.77 2.97 -1.87
N ARG A 289 36.03 2.70 -0.79
CA ARG A 289 35.62 1.35 -0.35
C ARG A 289 34.23 0.96 -0.83
N PHE A 290 33.98 -0.34 -0.85
CA PHE A 290 32.67 -0.87 -1.21
C PHE A 290 31.59 -0.36 -0.24
N PRO A 291 30.36 -0.06 -0.71
CA PRO A 291 29.26 0.38 0.15
C PRO A 291 28.97 -0.59 1.30
N GLU A 292 29.15 -1.89 1.08
CA GLU A 292 28.95 -2.94 2.08
C GLU A 292 29.97 -2.85 3.23
N GLU A 293 31.24 -2.56 2.91
CA GLU A 293 32.31 -2.35 3.89
C GLU A 293 32.09 -1.07 4.71
N ARG A 294 31.53 -0.03 4.07
CA ARG A 294 31.11 1.21 4.74
C ARG A 294 29.95 0.98 5.70
N ILE A 295 28.94 0.21 5.30
CA ILE A 295 27.81 -0.12 6.17
C ILE A 295 28.29 -0.91 7.38
N LEU A 296 29.14 -1.92 7.17
CA LEU A 296 29.74 -2.70 8.25
C LEU A 296 30.56 -1.83 9.19
N SER A 297 31.40 -0.93 8.66
CA SER A 297 32.24 -0.04 9.46
C SER A 297 31.41 0.98 10.23
N SER A 298 30.35 1.52 9.64
CA SER A 298 29.38 2.37 10.34
C SER A 298 28.70 1.61 11.48
N MET A 299 28.30 0.35 11.26
CA MET A 299 27.70 -0.49 12.30
C MET A 299 28.69 -0.76 13.44
N ILE A 300 29.93 -1.14 13.13
CA ILE A 300 31.00 -1.37 14.11
C ILE A 300 31.29 -0.09 14.90
N CYS A 301 31.37 1.07 14.24
CA CYS A 301 31.57 2.36 14.91
C CYS A 301 30.41 2.72 15.85
N THR A 302 29.17 2.46 15.43
CA THR A 302 28.00 2.68 16.30
C THR A 302 27.99 1.74 17.50
N ALA A 303 28.33 0.47 17.31
CA ALA A 303 28.41 -0.52 18.38
C ALA A 303 29.49 -0.18 19.41
N ILE A 304 30.68 0.27 18.96
CA ILE A 304 31.75 0.77 19.85
C ILE A 304 31.28 1.99 20.64
N GLY A 305 30.51 2.89 20.00
CA GLY A 305 29.94 4.05 20.67
C GLY A 305 28.93 3.73 21.78
N ILE A 306 28.32 2.54 21.74
CA ILE A 306 27.33 2.04 22.70
C ILE A 306 28.00 1.16 23.78
N GLU A 307 28.80 0.17 23.38
CA GLU A 307 29.40 -0.82 24.28
C GLU A 307 30.66 -0.31 24.99
N ASN A 308 31.34 0.69 24.41
CA ASN A 308 32.58 1.29 24.90
C ASN A 308 33.63 0.25 25.38
N PRO A 309 34.10 -0.64 24.48
CA PRO A 309 35.03 -1.69 24.83
C PRO A 309 36.39 -1.14 25.28
N ARG A 310 36.99 -1.74 26.33
CA ARG A 310 38.31 -1.32 26.87
C ARG A 310 39.47 -1.41 25.87
N ASN A 311 39.37 -2.28 24.87
CA ASN A 311 40.37 -2.42 23.81
C ASN A 311 39.67 -2.43 22.45
N GLU A 312 39.51 -1.24 21.88
CA GLU A 312 38.78 -1.03 20.63
C GLU A 312 39.40 -1.79 19.46
N SER A 313 40.73 -1.85 19.33
CA SER A 313 41.39 -2.53 18.21
C SER A 313 41.18 -4.05 18.22
N LEU A 314 41.27 -4.69 19.39
CA LEU A 314 41.00 -6.12 19.50
C LEU A 314 39.52 -6.42 19.29
N TRP A 315 38.64 -5.55 19.77
CA TRP A 315 37.20 -5.67 19.62
C TRP A 315 36.78 -5.53 18.14
N ILE A 316 37.33 -4.55 17.43
CA ILE A 316 37.13 -4.36 15.97
C ILE A 316 37.56 -5.62 15.21
N GLY A 317 38.76 -6.15 15.47
CA GLY A 317 39.25 -7.34 14.78
C GLY A 317 38.36 -8.58 15.02
N LEU A 318 37.86 -8.73 16.25
CA LEU A 318 36.99 -9.84 16.62
C LEU A 318 35.60 -9.72 15.98
N GLU A 319 35.02 -8.51 15.94
CA GLU A 319 33.74 -8.29 15.26
C GLU A 319 33.83 -8.37 13.75
N LEU A 320 34.93 -7.89 13.13
CA LEU A 320 35.19 -8.11 11.71
C LEU A 320 35.30 -9.60 11.39
N SER A 321 35.96 -10.39 12.24
CA SER A 321 36.10 -11.85 12.03
C SER A 321 34.79 -12.62 12.13
N ARG A 322 33.79 -12.05 12.82
CA ARG A 322 32.43 -12.60 12.96
C ARG A 322 31.43 -12.04 11.95
N SER A 323 31.85 -11.04 11.16
CA SER A 323 31.01 -10.38 10.19
C SER A 323 30.80 -11.22 8.92
N GLN A 324 29.95 -10.72 8.02
CA GLN A 324 29.76 -11.29 6.69
C GLN A 324 31.03 -11.24 5.81
N PHE A 325 32.06 -10.50 6.24
CA PHE A 325 33.35 -10.37 5.56
C PHE A 325 34.53 -10.63 6.53
N PRO A 326 34.79 -11.89 6.92
CA PRO A 326 35.85 -12.23 7.87
C PRO A 326 37.25 -11.85 7.38
N GLU A 327 37.44 -11.74 6.06
CA GLU A 327 38.71 -11.39 5.43
C GLU A 327 39.15 -9.95 5.78
N LEU A 328 38.20 -9.05 6.04
CA LEU A 328 38.47 -7.66 6.45
C LEU A 328 39.10 -7.57 7.83
N ALA A 329 38.98 -8.61 8.65
CA ALA A 329 39.67 -8.69 9.93
C ALA A 329 41.20 -8.74 9.77
N ASN A 330 41.71 -9.13 8.60
CA ASN A 330 43.14 -9.14 8.28
C ASN A 330 43.56 -7.98 7.36
N ASP A 331 42.63 -7.17 6.90
CA ASP A 331 42.91 -6.00 6.07
C ASP A 331 43.47 -4.87 6.94
N ARG A 332 44.73 -4.49 6.67
CA ARG A 332 45.45 -3.46 7.43
C ARG A 332 44.84 -2.08 7.24
N GLU A 333 44.25 -1.81 6.08
CA GLU A 333 43.70 -0.50 5.77
C GLU A 333 42.37 -0.30 6.51
N ILE A 334 41.48 -1.30 6.52
CA ILE A 334 40.24 -1.26 7.32
C ILE A 334 40.51 -1.18 8.81
N GLN A 335 41.53 -1.89 9.30
CA GLN A 335 41.97 -1.78 10.69
C GLN A 335 42.50 -0.38 11.05
N GLN A 336 42.86 0.47 10.08
CA GLN A 336 43.28 1.86 10.30
C GLN A 336 42.14 2.86 10.07
N GLU A 337 41.30 2.61 9.06
CA GLU A 337 40.15 3.45 8.68
C GLU A 337 39.08 3.50 9.80
N ILE A 338 38.76 2.36 10.44
CA ILE A 338 37.74 2.32 11.51
C ILE A 338 38.16 3.15 12.75
N PRO A 339 39.38 3.02 13.29
CA PRO A 339 39.87 3.91 14.34
C PRO A 339 39.93 5.38 13.92
N GLU A 340 40.22 5.67 12.65
CA GLU A 340 40.23 7.04 12.13
C GLU A 340 38.83 7.67 12.14
N ILE A 341 37.81 6.93 11.70
CA ILE A 341 36.40 7.37 11.78
C ILE A 341 36.02 7.67 13.24
N LEU A 342 36.33 6.76 14.16
CA LEU A 342 36.03 6.94 15.58
C LEU A 342 36.70 8.18 16.17
N LYS A 343 37.94 8.46 15.77
CA LYS A 343 38.68 9.66 16.19
C LYS A 343 38.01 10.94 15.67
N ARG A 344 37.60 10.97 14.40
CA ARG A 344 36.92 12.13 13.80
C ARG A 344 35.56 12.38 14.44
N VAL A 345 34.79 11.33 14.69
CA VAL A 345 33.49 11.40 15.37
C VAL A 345 33.64 11.92 16.80
N ARG A 346 34.66 11.49 17.55
CA ARG A 346 34.95 12.00 18.91
C ARG A 346 35.28 13.49 18.88
N ASN A 347 36.17 13.90 17.98
CA ASN A 347 36.54 15.31 17.81
C ASN A 347 35.34 16.19 17.42
N ALA A 348 34.44 15.70 16.57
CA ALA A 348 33.24 16.41 16.15
C ALA A 348 32.17 16.48 17.26
N SER A 349 32.19 15.55 18.22
CA SER A 349 31.27 15.56 19.36
C SER A 349 31.72 16.44 20.53
N GLU A 350 32.99 16.89 20.54
CA GLU A 350 33.57 17.77 21.57
C GLU A 350 33.51 19.27 21.21
N GLN A 351 32.97 19.63 20.02
CA GLN A 351 32.76 20.99 19.54
C GLN A 351 31.30 21.44 19.67
#